data_AF-A0A2M8PNN7-F1
#
_entry.id   AF-A0A2M8PNN7-F1
#
_cell.length_a   1.000
_cell.length_b   1.000
_cell.length_c   1.000
_cell.angle_alpha   90.00
_cell.angle_beta   90.00
_cell.angle_gamma   90.00
#
_symmetry.space_group_name_H-M   'P 1'
#
loop_
_entity.id
_entity.type
_entity.pdbx_description
1 polymer ?
#
loop_
_entity_poly.entity_id
_entity_poly.type
_entity_poly.pdbx_seq_one_letter_code
_entity_poly.pdbx_strand_id
1 'polypeptide(L)'
;MSSKERPSQGQDFGLIERERLFYRVSHERFVELFEADDVDVHRIELAHNSTGQFLFVTLSRKSDHARQPLTFYGLGYHDYRERWIHREWFWYEANRHSSTTTRIIPKDEARRLLEERIQEVAQHAAEDTQTKRGQLFEILADLTDEDGAIAEMDDLGSLLVSVQDPANSTTLL
;
A
#
# COMPACT_ATOMS: atom_id res chain seq x y z
N MET A 1 6.16 34.68 17.12
CA MET A 1 5.77 34.27 15.74
C MET A 1 5.40 32.80 15.82
N SER A 2 4.12 32.48 15.63
CA SER A 2 3.64 31.10 15.71
C SER A 2 4.21 30.33 14.52
N SER A 3 5.00 29.28 14.79
CA SER A 3 5.42 28.34 13.75
C SER A 3 4.13 27.70 13.22
N LYS A 4 3.72 28.05 11.99
CA LYS A 4 2.65 27.30 11.31
C LYS A 4 3.17 25.88 11.13
N GLU A 5 2.76 24.97 12.01
CA GLU A 5 2.89 23.54 11.79
C GLU A 5 2.33 23.26 10.40
N ARG A 6 3.15 22.69 9.51
CA ARG A 6 2.63 22.18 8.24
C ARG A 6 1.60 21.11 8.60
N PRO A 7 0.39 21.12 8.03
CA PRO A 7 -0.56 20.07 8.27
C PRO A 7 0.11 18.73 7.96
N SER A 8 -0.05 17.75 8.86
CA SER A 8 0.47 16.40 8.66
C SER A 8 -0.13 15.80 7.39
N GLN A 9 0.65 15.04 6.63
CA GLN A 9 0.23 14.42 5.37
C GLN A 9 -1.12 13.69 5.54
N GLY A 10 -2.02 13.86 4.58
CA GLY A 10 -3.37 13.26 4.64
C GLY A 10 -4.38 13.84 5.64
N GLN A 11 -4.01 14.84 6.48
CA GLN A 11 -4.94 15.45 7.44
C GLN A 11 -6.13 16.13 6.76
N ASP A 12 -5.89 16.92 5.71
CA ASP A 12 -6.96 17.64 5.01
C ASP A 12 -7.83 16.70 4.16
N PHE A 13 -7.35 15.48 3.90
CA PHE A 13 -8.14 14.41 3.30
C PHE A 13 -9.08 13.72 4.31
N GLY A 14 -8.96 14.00 5.62
CA GLY A 14 -9.80 13.38 6.65
C GLY A 14 -9.33 12.02 7.14
N LEU A 15 -8.03 11.72 6.99
CA LEU A 15 -7.40 10.57 7.64
C LEU A 15 -7.16 10.85 9.13
N ILE A 16 -7.47 9.87 9.99
CA ILE A 16 -7.18 9.96 11.42
C ILE A 16 -5.69 9.72 11.71
N GLU A 17 -5.22 10.09 12.90
CA GLU A 17 -3.81 9.99 13.27
C GLU A 17 -3.20 8.60 13.04
N ARG A 18 -3.91 7.54 13.43
CA ARG A 18 -3.45 6.16 13.23
C ARG A 18 -3.29 5.82 11.74
N GLU A 19 -4.25 6.23 10.91
CA GLU A 19 -4.20 5.96 9.47
C GLU A 19 -3.04 6.71 8.79
N ARG A 20 -2.69 7.89 9.34
CA ARG A 20 -1.54 8.67 8.90
C ARG A 20 -0.22 8.06 9.31
N LEU A 21 -0.11 7.64 10.57
CA LEU A 21 1.12 7.08 11.14
C LEU A 21 1.53 5.78 10.45
N PHE A 22 0.55 4.95 10.08
CA PHE A 22 0.79 3.64 9.45
C PHE A 22 0.55 3.62 7.94
N TYR A 23 0.29 4.77 7.31
CA TYR A 23 -0.01 4.89 5.88
C TYR A 23 -1.05 3.88 5.37
N ARG A 24 -2.06 3.58 6.20
CA ARG A 24 -2.97 2.45 5.99
C ARG A 24 -4.37 2.72 6.54
N VAL A 25 -5.38 2.25 5.80
CA VAL A 25 -6.79 2.22 6.22
C VAL A 25 -7.36 0.80 6.05
N SER A 26 -8.45 0.47 6.76
CA SER A 26 -9.18 -0.78 6.48
C SER A 26 -9.96 -0.69 5.16
N HIS A 27 -10.40 -1.83 4.63
CA HIS A 27 -11.25 -1.84 3.44
C HIS A 27 -12.56 -1.09 3.65
N GLU A 28 -13.23 -1.28 4.79
CA GLU A 28 -14.48 -0.58 5.13
C GLU A 28 -14.23 0.93 5.19
N ARG A 29 -13.12 1.33 5.81
CA ARG A 29 -12.74 2.73 5.90
C ARG A 29 -12.42 3.36 4.55
N PHE A 30 -11.74 2.61 3.68
CA PHE A 30 -11.53 3.04 2.30
C PHE A 30 -12.86 3.24 1.57
N VAL A 31 -13.82 2.31 1.72
CA VAL A 31 -15.15 2.43 1.09
C VAL A 31 -15.90 3.66 1.62
N GLU A 32 -15.83 3.97 2.91
CA GLU A 32 -16.40 5.20 3.48
C GLU A 32 -15.81 6.47 2.85
N LEU A 33 -14.48 6.52 2.71
CA LEU A 33 -13.80 7.64 2.04
C LEU A 33 -14.16 7.70 0.57
N PHE A 34 -14.22 6.54 -0.08
CA PHE A 34 -14.57 6.40 -1.48
C PHE A 34 -15.98 6.91 -1.73
N GLU A 35 -16.99 6.56 -0.93
CA GLU A 35 -18.40 6.94 -1.16
C GLU A 35 -18.76 8.36 -0.71
N ALA A 36 -17.85 9.10 -0.05
CA ALA A 36 -18.13 10.45 0.41
C ALA A 36 -18.47 11.42 -0.74
N ASP A 37 -19.49 12.26 -0.54
CA ASP A 37 -20.00 13.22 -1.54
C ASP A 37 -18.97 14.30 -1.92
N ASP A 38 -18.02 14.57 -1.03
CA ASP A 38 -16.95 15.55 -1.23
C ASP A 38 -15.68 14.97 -1.87
N VAL A 39 -15.73 13.69 -2.26
CA VAL A 39 -14.62 12.95 -2.87
C VAL A 39 -14.88 12.66 -4.35
N ASP A 40 -13.94 13.10 -5.19
CA ASP A 40 -13.89 12.78 -6.61
C ASP A 40 -12.93 11.62 -6.87
N VAL A 41 -13.31 10.70 -7.76
CA VAL A 41 -12.47 9.57 -8.21
C VAL A 41 -11.77 9.96 -9.49
N HIS A 42 -10.45 9.79 -9.55
CA HIS A 42 -9.63 10.21 -10.68
C HIS A 42 -9.07 9.06 -11.50
N ARG A 43 -8.73 7.96 -10.82
CA ARG A 43 -8.11 6.78 -11.43
C ARG A 43 -8.54 5.54 -10.66
N ILE A 44 -8.84 4.48 -11.38
CA ILE A 44 -8.94 3.11 -10.88
C ILE A 44 -8.21 2.25 -11.90
N GLU A 45 -7.12 1.61 -11.49
CA GLU A 45 -6.27 0.84 -12.40
C GLU A 45 -5.59 -0.31 -11.68
N LEU A 46 -5.64 -1.49 -12.31
CA LEU A 46 -4.84 -2.63 -11.89
C LEU A 46 -3.44 -2.49 -12.47
N ALA A 47 -2.42 -2.41 -11.63
CA ALA A 47 -1.03 -2.27 -12.08
C ALA A 47 -0.11 -3.20 -11.30
N HIS A 48 1.01 -3.54 -11.94
CA HIS A 48 2.12 -4.27 -11.30
C HIS A 48 3.25 -3.30 -10.99
N ASN A 49 3.88 -3.49 -9.84
CA ASN A 49 5.13 -2.85 -9.45
C ASN A 49 6.17 -3.92 -9.04
N SER A 50 7.26 -3.51 -8.41
CA SER A 50 8.31 -4.41 -7.92
C SER A 50 7.89 -5.30 -6.76
N THR A 51 6.75 -5.03 -6.11
CA THR A 51 6.30 -5.71 -4.89
C THR A 51 5.04 -6.56 -5.09
N GLY A 52 4.36 -6.41 -6.23
CA GLY A 52 3.23 -7.27 -6.61
C GLY A 52 2.28 -6.59 -7.59
N GLN A 53 1.02 -7.05 -7.56
CA GLN A 53 -0.08 -6.51 -8.36
C GLN A 53 -1.14 -5.90 -7.44
N PHE A 54 -1.54 -4.65 -7.69
CA PHE A 54 -2.53 -3.96 -6.86
C PHE A 54 -3.52 -3.15 -7.70
N LEU A 55 -4.73 -2.97 -7.15
CA LEU A 55 -5.66 -1.96 -7.64
C LEU A 55 -5.27 -0.61 -7.04
N PHE A 56 -4.88 0.33 -7.89
CA PHE A 56 -4.56 1.70 -7.52
C PHE A 56 -5.79 2.58 -7.74
N VAL A 57 -6.21 3.29 -6.69
CA VAL A 57 -7.34 4.21 -6.71
C VAL A 57 -6.90 5.60 -6.29
N THR A 58 -6.93 6.55 -7.22
CA THR A 58 -6.61 7.96 -6.92
C THR A 58 -7.89 8.71 -6.64
N LEU A 59 -7.98 9.30 -5.45
CA LEU A 59 -9.11 10.10 -4.96
C LEU A 59 -8.64 11.52 -4.68
N SER A 60 -9.52 12.51 -4.80
CA SER A 60 -9.30 13.83 -4.21
C SER A 60 -10.50 14.23 -3.36
N ARG A 61 -10.24 14.86 -2.21
CA ARG A 61 -11.27 15.46 -1.38
C ARG A 61 -11.22 16.98 -1.54
N LYS A 62 -12.40 17.61 -1.66
CA LYS A 62 -12.53 19.07 -1.66
C LYS A 62 -12.32 19.56 -0.22
N SER A 63 -11.38 20.48 -0.02
CA SER A 63 -11.22 21.21 1.24
C SER A 63 -11.25 22.72 1.00
N ASP A 64 -11.38 23.49 2.07
CA ASP A 64 -11.40 24.97 2.03
C ASP A 64 -10.11 25.59 1.45
N HIS A 65 -9.02 24.83 1.37
CA HIS A 65 -7.69 25.35 1.04
C HIS A 65 -7.10 24.76 -0.25
N ALA A 66 -7.44 23.51 -0.59
CA ALA A 66 -7.03 22.88 -1.84
C ALA A 66 -7.75 21.53 -2.05
N ARG A 67 -7.68 20.98 -3.27
CA ARG A 67 -7.89 19.55 -3.49
C ARG A 67 -6.62 18.81 -3.07
N GLN A 68 -6.72 17.89 -2.11
CA GLN A 68 -5.62 16.98 -1.77
C GLN A 68 -5.86 15.64 -2.47
N PRO A 69 -5.02 15.25 -3.44
CA PRO A 69 -5.15 13.95 -4.07
C PRO A 69 -4.33 12.90 -3.32
N LEU A 70 -4.95 11.77 -3.01
CA LEU A 70 -4.30 10.58 -2.44
C LEU A 70 -4.48 9.40 -3.40
N THR A 71 -3.47 8.55 -3.50
CA THR A 71 -3.60 7.25 -4.17
C THR A 71 -3.58 6.16 -3.12
N PHE A 72 -4.62 5.33 -3.15
CA PHE A 72 -4.75 4.13 -2.36
C PHE A 72 -4.36 2.91 -3.21
N TYR A 73 -3.74 1.91 -2.61
CA TYR A 73 -3.49 0.63 -3.26
C TYR A 73 -3.83 -0.54 -2.34
N GLY A 74 -4.45 -1.56 -2.93
CA GLY A 74 -4.98 -2.73 -2.24
C GLY A 74 -5.63 -3.68 -3.25
N LEU A 75 -6.47 -4.61 -2.77
CA LEU A 75 -7.14 -5.62 -3.60
C LEU A 75 -6.19 -6.32 -4.58
N GLY A 76 -5.07 -6.79 -4.05
CA GLY A 76 -3.92 -7.23 -4.83
C GLY A 76 -3.12 -8.33 -4.15
N TYR A 77 -2.25 -9.00 -4.89
CA TYR A 77 -1.30 -9.96 -4.33
C TYR A 77 0.05 -9.28 -4.14
N HIS A 78 0.62 -9.44 -2.94
CA HIS A 78 1.93 -8.89 -2.61
C HIS A 78 2.95 -10.02 -2.57
N ASP A 79 4.00 -9.92 -3.41
CA ASP A 79 4.94 -11.01 -3.66
C ASP A 79 5.83 -11.30 -2.46
N TYR A 80 6.32 -10.28 -1.76
CA TYR A 80 7.15 -10.47 -0.56
C TYR A 80 6.37 -10.85 0.69
N ARG A 81 5.17 -10.28 0.89
CA ARG A 81 4.27 -10.70 1.97
C ARG A 81 3.62 -12.06 1.69
N GLU A 82 3.68 -12.53 0.45
CA GLU A 82 3.14 -13.80 -0.04
C GLU A 82 1.64 -13.98 0.30
N ARG A 83 0.86 -12.88 0.23
CA ARG A 83 -0.57 -12.90 0.54
C ARG A 83 -1.37 -11.88 -0.24
N TRP A 84 -2.68 -12.15 -0.32
CA TRP A 84 -3.67 -11.21 -0.80
C TRP A 84 -3.91 -10.08 0.21
N ILE A 85 -3.75 -8.84 -0.24
CA ILE A 85 -4.07 -7.61 0.48
C ILE A 85 -5.49 -7.22 0.11
N HIS A 86 -6.48 -7.72 0.85
CA HIS A 86 -7.90 -7.50 0.53
C HIS A 86 -8.71 -6.83 1.65
N ARG A 87 -8.14 -6.71 2.85
CA ARG A 87 -8.79 -6.12 4.04
C ARG A 87 -8.26 -4.73 4.41
N GLU A 88 -7.20 -4.32 3.76
CA GLU A 88 -6.48 -3.08 4.04
C GLU A 88 -6.08 -2.41 2.74
N TRP A 89 -5.89 -1.10 2.84
CA TRP A 89 -5.40 -0.27 1.76
C TRP A 89 -4.27 0.60 2.29
N PHE A 90 -3.18 0.63 1.54
CA PHE A 90 -2.07 1.53 1.79
C PHE A 90 -2.28 2.79 0.96
N TRP A 91 -1.66 3.90 1.35
CA TRP A 91 -1.84 5.15 0.63
C TRP A 91 -0.59 6.03 0.62
N TYR A 92 -0.50 6.88 -0.39
CA TYR A 92 0.51 7.91 -0.51
C TYR A 92 -0.08 9.18 -1.17
N GLU A 93 0.57 10.32 -0.96
CA GLU A 93 0.16 11.57 -1.59
C GLU A 93 0.44 11.52 -3.10
N ALA A 94 -0.59 11.75 -3.91
CA ALA A 94 -0.41 11.84 -5.35
C ALA A 94 0.18 13.20 -5.73
N ASN A 95 0.95 13.23 -6.82
CA ASN A 95 1.48 14.49 -7.33
C ASN A 95 0.33 15.42 -7.75
N ARG A 96 0.22 16.56 -7.07
CA ARG A 96 -0.81 17.61 -7.27
C ARG A 96 -0.83 18.19 -8.69
N HIS A 97 0.26 18.03 -9.45
CA HIS A 97 0.40 18.55 -10.81
C HIS A 97 0.34 17.44 -11.88
N SER A 98 -0.01 16.21 -11.50
CA SER A 98 -0.13 15.12 -12.46
C SER A 98 -1.39 15.28 -13.32
N SER A 99 -1.30 14.90 -14.60
CA SER A 99 -2.48 14.77 -15.47
C SER A 99 -3.50 13.75 -14.94
N THR A 100 -3.11 12.90 -13.98
CA THR A 100 -4.01 11.93 -13.35
C THR A 100 -5.15 12.62 -12.59
N THR A 101 -4.96 13.82 -12.05
CA THR A 101 -6.00 14.53 -11.28
C THR A 101 -6.95 15.39 -12.14
N THR A 102 -6.78 15.44 -13.46
CA THR A 102 -7.65 16.25 -14.34
C THR A 102 -8.88 15.50 -14.85
N ARG A 103 -8.85 14.15 -14.87
CA ARG A 103 -10.01 13.33 -15.23
C ARG A 103 -10.79 12.97 -13.98
N ILE A 104 -12.13 13.01 -14.06
CA ILE A 104 -13.03 12.48 -13.02
C ILE A 104 -13.78 11.29 -13.61
N ILE A 105 -13.74 10.16 -12.90
CA ILE A 105 -14.50 8.95 -13.21
C ILE A 105 -15.85 9.06 -12.48
N PRO A 106 -16.99 8.86 -13.16
CA PRO A 106 -18.30 8.82 -12.52
C PRO A 106 -18.34 7.77 -11.39
N LYS A 107 -19.01 8.11 -10.28
CA LYS A 107 -19.04 7.26 -9.08
C LYS A 107 -19.56 5.85 -9.35
N ASP A 108 -20.62 5.74 -10.16
CA ASP A 108 -21.22 4.44 -10.50
C ASP A 108 -20.29 3.57 -11.35
N GLU A 109 -19.54 4.18 -12.28
CA GLU A 109 -18.52 3.48 -13.06
C GLU A 109 -17.38 3.03 -12.15
N ALA A 110 -16.92 3.91 -11.26
CA ALA A 110 -15.86 3.62 -10.30
C ALA A 110 -16.25 2.49 -9.34
N ARG A 111 -17.50 2.48 -8.86
CA ARG A 111 -18.05 1.43 -7.99
C ARG A 111 -18.07 0.09 -8.70
N ARG A 112 -18.54 0.06 -9.95
CA ARG A 112 -18.54 -1.17 -10.76
C ARG A 112 -17.15 -1.77 -10.90
N LEU A 113 -16.14 -0.95 -11.20
CA LEU A 113 -14.74 -1.40 -11.32
C LEU A 113 -14.19 -1.94 -10.00
N LEU A 114 -14.54 -1.29 -8.88
CA LEU A 114 -14.14 -1.74 -7.55
C LEU A 114 -14.80 -3.08 -7.18
N GLU A 115 -16.11 -3.20 -7.41
CA GLU A 115 -16.89 -4.42 -7.14
C GLU A 115 -16.41 -5.61 -7.98
N GLU A 116 -16.15 -5.40 -9.27
CA GLU A 116 -15.58 -6.41 -10.17
C GLU A 116 -14.26 -6.96 -9.60
N ARG A 117 -13.37 -6.07 -9.15
CA ARG A 117 -12.10 -6.48 -8.55
C ARG A 117 -12.27 -7.18 -7.20
N ILE A 118 -13.21 -6.73 -6.36
CA ILE A 118 -13.50 -7.40 -5.08
C ILE A 118 -13.94 -8.85 -5.33
N GLN A 119 -14.83 -9.07 -6.30
CA GLN A 119 -15.32 -10.41 -6.64
C GLN A 119 -14.20 -11.30 -7.19
N GLU A 120 -13.32 -10.76 -8.02
CA GLU A 120 -12.16 -11.49 -8.54
C GLU A 120 -11.21 -11.90 -7.40
N VAL A 121 -10.82 -10.96 -6.53
CA VAL A 121 -9.91 -11.22 -5.41
C VAL A 121 -10.52 -12.19 -4.40
N ALA A 122 -11.84 -12.12 -4.15
CA ALA A 122 -12.52 -13.01 -3.21
C ALA A 122 -12.38 -14.51 -3.58
N GLN A 123 -12.19 -14.83 -4.87
CA GLN A 123 -11.97 -16.21 -5.32
C GLN A 123 -10.61 -16.76 -4.89
N HIS A 124 -9.62 -15.89 -4.68
CA HIS A 124 -8.25 -16.28 -4.35
C HIS A 124 -7.88 -16.01 -2.89
N ALA A 125 -8.48 -14.99 -2.27
CA ALA A 125 -8.19 -14.58 -0.90
C ALA A 125 -8.69 -15.55 0.18
N ALA A 126 -9.43 -16.60 -0.18
CA ALA A 126 -9.89 -17.63 0.75
C ALA A 126 -8.77 -18.58 1.19
N GLU A 127 -7.71 -18.71 0.39
CA GLU A 127 -6.55 -19.54 0.69
C GLU A 127 -5.49 -18.73 1.44
N ASP A 128 -5.00 -19.25 2.57
CA ASP A 128 -3.85 -18.67 3.25
C ASP A 128 -2.57 -19.09 2.51
N THR A 129 -2.03 -18.17 1.72
CA THR A 129 -0.80 -18.38 0.95
C THR A 129 0.46 -17.96 1.70
N GLN A 130 0.32 -17.32 2.88
CA GLN A 130 1.44 -16.68 3.53
C GLN A 130 2.39 -17.70 4.17
N THR A 131 3.64 -17.74 3.71
CA THR A 131 4.66 -18.57 4.34
C THR A 131 5.30 -17.87 5.54
N LYS A 132 6.13 -18.58 6.30
CA LYS A 132 6.97 -17.99 7.36
C LYS A 132 7.89 -16.88 6.84
N ARG A 133 8.33 -16.98 5.59
CA ARG A 133 9.14 -15.94 4.95
C ARG A 133 8.31 -14.67 4.74
N GLY A 134 7.09 -14.82 4.23
CA GLY A 134 6.15 -13.72 4.09
C GLY A 134 5.77 -13.07 5.42
N GLN A 135 5.59 -13.86 6.47
CA GLN A 135 5.35 -13.34 7.83
C GLN A 135 6.55 -12.55 8.36
N LEU A 136 7.77 -13.06 8.18
CA LEU A 136 8.98 -12.35 8.58
C LEU A 136 9.12 -11.03 7.84
N PHE A 137 8.91 -11.04 6.52
CA PHE A 137 8.92 -9.82 5.71
C PHE A 137 7.90 -8.80 6.23
N GLU A 138 6.69 -9.23 6.54
CA GLU A 138 5.63 -8.35 7.06
C GLU A 138 6.01 -7.70 8.40
N ILE A 139 6.62 -8.46 9.31
CA ILE A 139 7.13 -7.92 10.58
C ILE A 139 8.23 -6.88 10.34
N LEU A 140 9.17 -7.16 9.42
CA LEU A 140 10.24 -6.24 9.08
C LEU A 140 9.69 -4.95 8.45
N ALA A 141 8.73 -5.08 7.53
CA ALA A 141 8.13 -3.94 6.84
C ALA A 141 7.32 -3.04 7.79
N ASP A 142 6.70 -3.61 8.82
CA ASP A 142 6.03 -2.84 9.87
C ASP A 142 7.02 -2.10 10.81
N LEU A 143 8.28 -2.56 10.90
CA LEU A 143 9.34 -1.96 11.71
C LEU A 143 10.18 -0.92 10.96
N THR A 144 10.35 -1.09 9.64
CA THR A 144 11.14 -0.21 8.78
C THR A 144 10.24 0.46 7.74
N ASP A 145 10.19 -0.11 6.54
CA ASP A 145 9.27 0.14 5.43
C ASP A 145 9.45 -1.02 4.42
N GLU A 146 8.80 -0.98 3.25
CA GLU A 146 8.96 -2.05 2.25
C GLU A 146 10.41 -2.19 1.76
N ASP A 147 11.12 -1.08 1.52
CA ASP A 147 12.49 -1.11 0.99
C ASP A 147 13.50 -1.60 2.06
N GLY A 148 13.32 -1.16 3.30
CA GLY A 148 14.09 -1.62 4.46
C GLY A 148 13.87 -3.10 4.71
N ALA A 149 12.64 -3.60 4.63
CA ALA A 149 12.36 -5.03 4.77
C ALA A 149 13.04 -5.87 3.67
N ILE A 150 13.08 -5.38 2.42
CA ILE A 150 13.80 -6.03 1.34
C ILE A 150 15.29 -6.12 1.66
N ALA A 151 15.92 -5.01 2.09
CA ALA A 151 17.32 -4.98 2.46
C ALA A 151 17.65 -5.96 3.62
N GLU A 152 16.82 -5.98 4.66
CA GLU A 152 17.00 -6.89 5.80
C GLU A 152 16.82 -8.37 5.40
N MET A 153 15.88 -8.67 4.49
CA MET A 153 15.70 -10.03 3.97
C MET A 153 16.90 -10.50 3.14
N ASP A 154 17.50 -9.61 2.35
CA ASP A 154 18.70 -9.91 1.57
C ASP A 154 19.90 -10.17 2.49
N ASP A 155 20.08 -9.35 3.53
CA ASP A 155 21.13 -9.51 4.53
C ASP A 155 20.97 -10.84 5.30
N LEU A 156 19.76 -11.16 5.77
CA LEU A 156 19.47 -12.43 6.44
C LEU A 156 19.71 -13.64 5.53
N GLY A 157 19.34 -13.52 4.25
CA GLY A 157 19.63 -14.54 3.25
C GLY A 157 21.14 -14.78 3.09
N SER A 158 21.92 -13.70 3.00
CA SER A 158 23.38 -13.78 2.90
C SER A 158 24.04 -14.39 4.15
N LEU A 159 23.51 -14.10 5.34
CA LEU A 159 23.98 -14.66 6.61
C LEU A 159 23.71 -16.16 6.70
N LEU A 160 22.54 -16.62 6.26
CA LEU A 160 22.19 -18.04 6.28
C LEU A 160 23.04 -18.86 5.29
N VAL A 161 23.39 -18.28 4.13
CA VAL A 161 24.31 -18.90 3.18
C VAL A 161 25.74 -18.96 3.74
N SER A 162 26.21 -17.89 4.37
CA SER A 162 27.58 -17.85 4.93
C SER A 162 27.79 -18.73 6.17
N VAL A 163 26.74 -19.05 6.93
CA VAL A 163 26.79 -19.98 8.06
C VAL A 163 26.78 -21.46 7.62
N GLN A 164 26.28 -21.76 6.41
CA GLN A 164 26.25 -23.12 5.87
C GLN A 164 27.57 -23.57 5.21
N ASP A 165 28.59 -22.71 5.13
CA ASP A 165 29.94 -23.03 4.65
C ASP A 165 31.01 -23.06 5.78
N PRO A 166 31.04 -24.05 6.67
CA PRO A 166 32.20 -24.31 7.52
C PRO A 166 33.32 -25.11 6.81
N ALA A 167 33.17 -25.46 5.53
CA ALA A 167 34.02 -26.45 4.86
C ALA A 167 35.31 -25.93 4.21
N ASN A 168 35.71 -24.66 4.42
CA ASN A 168 37.01 -24.14 3.94
C ASN A 168 38.01 -23.81 5.05
N SER A 169 37.92 -24.52 6.18
CA SER A 169 39.09 -24.71 7.06
C SER A 169 39.79 -26.01 6.70
N THR A 170 40.80 -25.96 5.82
CA THR A 170 41.82 -27.01 5.73
C THR A 170 43.18 -26.40 5.38
N THR A 171 43.96 -26.24 6.45
CA THR A 171 45.40 -26.57 6.56
C THR A 171 46.39 -25.94 5.58
N LEU A 172 47.22 -25.03 6.10
CA LEU A 172 48.66 -25.07 5.82
C LEU A 172 49.41 -24.91 7.14
N LEU A 173 50.06 -26.01 7.54
CA LEU A 173 51.21 -26.03 8.46
C LEU A 173 52.40 -25.32 7.81
#